data_AF-A0A0L6JPD6-F1
#
_entry.id   AF-A0A0L6JPD6-F1
#
_cell.length_a   1.000
_cell.length_b   1.000
_cell.length_c   1.000
_cell.angle_alpha   90.00
_cell.angle_beta   90.00
_cell.angle_gamma   90.00
#
_symmetry.space_group_name_H-M   'P 1'
#
loop_
_entity.id
_entity.type
_entity.pdbx_description
1 polymer ?
#
loop_
_entity_poly.entity_id
_entity_poly.type
_entity_poly.pdbx_seq_one_letter_code
_entity_poly.pdbx_strand_id
1 'polypeptide(L)'
;MVSSSRYSVYGKKSVDSEDIPDEMIQFAEDCCKVYNPHDVFVMDVALKRDNFYIIECNCFNDSGFYDHDIGEIVKSINNYMRERN
;
A
#
# COMPACT_ATOMS: atom_id res chain seq x y z
N MET A 1 -2.90 -7.84 1.35
CA MET A 1 -2.97 -6.35 1.30
C MET A 1 -4.35 -5.86 1.77
N VAL A 2 -4.50 -4.63 2.29
CA VAL A 2 -5.82 -4.07 2.71
C VAL A 2 -6.40 -3.09 1.68
N SER A 3 -5.58 -2.17 1.16
CA SER A 3 -5.98 -1.22 0.13
C SER A 3 -4.75 -0.76 -0.67
N SER A 4 -4.97 -0.34 -1.91
CA SER A 4 -3.95 0.16 -2.84
C SER A 4 -4.48 1.36 -3.62
N SER A 5 -3.63 2.35 -3.90
CA SER A 5 -3.96 3.50 -4.73
C SER A 5 -2.69 3.99 -5.42
N ARG A 6 -2.79 4.28 -6.72
CA ARG A 6 -1.75 4.97 -7.47
C ARG A 6 -1.93 6.47 -7.25
N TYR A 7 -0.87 7.21 -6.94
CA TYR A 7 -0.96 8.67 -6.72
C TYR A 7 -0.23 9.52 -7.78
N SER A 8 0.65 8.93 -8.59
CA SER A 8 1.47 9.65 -9.56
C SER A 8 1.79 8.81 -10.80
N VAL A 9 1.79 9.46 -11.97
CA VAL A 9 2.27 8.89 -13.25
C VAL A 9 3.19 9.91 -13.90
N TYR A 10 4.40 9.49 -14.26
CA TYR A 10 5.45 10.34 -14.84
C TYR A 10 5.67 11.67 -14.07
N GLY A 11 5.62 11.61 -12.74
CA GLY A 11 5.83 12.76 -11.85
C GLY A 11 4.65 13.74 -11.77
N LYS A 12 3.50 13.40 -12.37
CA LYS A 12 2.27 14.19 -12.27
C LYS A 12 1.26 13.47 -11.40
N LYS A 13 0.60 14.22 -10.51
CA LYS A 13 -0.51 13.72 -9.69
C LYS A 13 -1.54 13.07 -10.60
N SER A 14 -1.82 11.80 -10.35
CA SER A 14 -2.82 11.02 -11.05
C SER A 14 -3.25 9.96 -10.06
N VAL A 15 -4.46 10.09 -9.55
CA VAL A 15 -4.96 9.29 -8.44
C VAL A 15 -6.01 8.33 -8.93
N ASP A 16 -5.84 7.04 -8.65
CA ASP A 16 -6.75 5.97 -9.05
C ASP A 16 -6.53 4.73 -8.14
N SER A 17 -7.59 4.04 -7.77
CA SER A 17 -7.57 2.81 -6.96
C SER A 17 -7.97 1.55 -7.74
N GLU A 18 -8.45 1.70 -8.96
CA GLU A 18 -8.96 0.62 -9.81
C GLU A 18 -7.93 0.16 -10.85
N ASP A 19 -6.91 0.99 -11.15
CA ASP A 19 -5.90 0.71 -12.17
C ASP A 19 -4.61 0.05 -11.63
N ILE A 20 -4.75 -0.71 -10.55
CA ILE A 20 -3.64 -1.31 -9.83
C ILE A 20 -3.24 -2.64 -10.48
N PRO A 21 -1.99 -2.81 -10.96
CA PRO A 21 -1.57 -4.07 -11.57
C PRO A 21 -1.46 -5.20 -10.53
N ASP A 22 -2.00 -6.38 -10.84
CA ASP A 22 -1.88 -7.58 -9.98
C ASP A 22 -0.42 -7.95 -9.70
N GLU A 23 0.46 -7.76 -10.69
CA GLU A 23 1.90 -8.01 -10.55
C GLU A 23 2.55 -7.09 -9.50
N MET A 24 2.03 -5.86 -9.32
CA MET A 24 2.50 -4.93 -8.30
C MET A 24 2.10 -5.42 -6.91
N ILE A 25 0.87 -5.90 -6.75
CA ILE A 25 0.36 -6.47 -5.50
C ILE A 25 1.20 -7.69 -5.13
N GLN A 26 1.41 -8.60 -6.07
CA GLN A 26 2.23 -9.81 -5.85
C GLN A 26 3.66 -9.44 -5.44
N PHE A 27 4.28 -8.47 -6.12
CA PHE A 27 5.60 -7.95 -5.77
C PHE A 27 5.65 -7.42 -4.32
N ALA A 28 4.67 -6.61 -3.92
CA ALA A 28 4.60 -6.06 -2.57
C ALA A 28 4.44 -7.17 -1.51
N GLU A 29 3.57 -8.15 -1.77
CA GLU A 29 3.36 -9.28 -0.86
C GLU A 29 4.59 -10.18 -0.74
N ASP A 30 5.33 -10.40 -1.83
CA ASP A 30 6.59 -11.13 -1.81
C ASP A 30 7.67 -10.38 -1.02
N CYS A 31 7.71 -9.05 -1.14
CA CYS A 31 8.60 -8.21 -0.32
C CYS A 31 8.29 -8.34 1.17
N CYS A 32 7.00 -8.34 1.54
CA CYS A 32 6.54 -8.51 2.93
C CYS A 32 6.94 -9.86 3.54
N LYS A 33 7.11 -10.92 2.72
CA LYS A 33 7.62 -12.23 3.19
C LYS A 33 9.09 -12.18 3.59
N VAL A 34 9.86 -11.25 3.01
CA VAL A 34 11.28 -11.07 3.30
C VAL A 34 11.50 -10.10 4.47
N TYR A 35 10.77 -8.99 4.46
CA TYR A 35 10.89 -7.96 5.47
C TYR A 35 9.56 -7.27 5.73
N ASN A 36 9.22 -7.15 7.01
CA ASN A 36 8.06 -6.40 7.45
C ASN A 36 8.48 -5.43 8.57
N PRO A 37 8.40 -4.10 8.36
CA PRO A 37 8.82 -3.13 9.37
C PRO A 37 7.89 -3.09 10.58
N HIS A 38 6.60 -3.39 10.42
CA HIS A 38 5.59 -3.34 11.48
C HIS A 38 4.31 -4.07 11.03
N ASP A 39 3.46 -4.55 11.96
CA ASP A 39 2.22 -5.26 11.60
C ASP A 39 1.27 -4.44 10.71
N VAL A 40 1.34 -3.11 10.82
CA VAL A 40 0.56 -2.15 10.04
C VAL A 40 1.50 -1.04 9.56
N PHE A 41 1.59 -0.88 8.24
CA PHE A 41 2.44 0.11 7.57
C PHE A 41 1.92 0.36 6.14
N VAL A 42 2.45 1.39 5.49
CA VAL A 42 2.20 1.71 4.08
C VAL A 42 3.48 1.48 3.28
N MET A 43 3.36 0.95 2.06
CA MET A 43 4.48 0.70 1.16
C MET A 43 4.26 1.45 -0.15
N ASP A 44 5.18 2.36 -0.45
CA ASP A 44 5.22 3.04 -1.74
C ASP A 44 5.97 2.18 -2.74
N VAL A 45 5.31 1.85 -3.85
CA VAL A 45 5.88 1.04 -4.93
C VAL A 45 5.87 1.87 -6.21
N ALA A 46 6.98 1.80 -6.96
CA ALA A 46 7.10 2.43 -8.27
C ALA A 46 7.40 1.41 -9.36
N LEU A 47 6.76 1.58 -10.50
CA LEU A 47 7.11 0.91 -11.74
C LEU A 47 8.15 1.72 -12.50
N LYS A 48 9.26 1.08 -12.88
CA LYS A 48 10.26 1.66 -13.78
C LYS A 48 10.60 0.66 -14.87
N ARG A 49 10.26 1.00 -16.11
CA ARG A 49 10.26 0.05 -17.24
C ARG A 49 9.34 -1.12 -16.89
N ASP A 50 9.89 -2.33 -16.80
CA ASP A 50 9.13 -3.57 -16.55
C ASP A 50 9.36 -4.13 -15.14
N ASN A 51 9.90 -3.33 -14.21
CA ASN A 51 10.22 -3.79 -12.86
C ASN A 51 9.62 -2.88 -11.80
N PHE A 52 9.11 -3.50 -10.74
CA PHE A 52 8.64 -2.82 -9.53
C PHE A 52 9.78 -2.66 -8.52
N TYR A 53 9.73 -1.56 -7.78
CA TYR A 53 10.70 -1.21 -6.76
C TYR A 53 9.97 -0.63 -5.54
N ILE A 54 10.41 -1.00 -4.34
CA ILE A 54 10.01 -0.31 -3.12
C ILE A 54 10.72 1.04 -3.09
N ILE A 55 9.96 2.11 -2.89
CA ILE A 55 10.49 3.46 -2.69
C ILE A 55 10.65 3.73 -1.21
N GLU A 56 9.61 3.46 -0.42
CA GLU A 56 9.56 3.78 1.00
C GLU A 56 8.56 2.86 1.73
N CYS A 57 8.79 2.66 3.02
CA CYS A 57 7.77 2.14 3.94
C CYS A 57 7.49 3.19 5.01
N ASN A 58 6.23 3.56 5.16
CA ASN A 58 5.77 4.65 6.04
C ASN A 58 4.84 4.15 7.15
N CYS A 59 4.68 4.98 8.17
CA CYS A 59 3.64 4.80 9.18
C CYS A 59 2.26 5.01 8.53
N PHE A 60 1.30 4.10 8.76
CA PHE A 60 -0.03 4.21 8.15
C PHE A 60 -0.82 5.45 8.60
N ASN A 61 -0.51 5.97 9.79
CA ASN A 61 -1.20 7.10 10.40
C ASN A 61 -0.65 8.47 9.95
N ASP A 62 0.41 8.47 9.11
CA ASP A 62 1.04 9.68 8.56
C ASP A 62 1.30 9.53 7.06
N SER A 63 0.37 8.87 6.35
CA SER A 63 0.41 8.65 4.90
C SER A 63 -0.76 9.34 4.20
N GLY A 64 -0.57 9.76 2.95
CA GLY A 64 -1.65 10.27 2.11
C GLY A 64 -2.65 9.17 1.79
N PHE A 65 -3.91 9.32 2.22
CA PHE A 65 -4.97 8.34 1.89
C PHE A 65 -5.38 8.32 0.41
N TYR A 66 -5.01 9.33 -0.38
CA TYR A 66 -5.29 9.39 -1.83
C TYR A 66 -6.69 8.90 -2.20
N ASP A 67 -6.81 7.83 -2.99
CA ASP A 67 -8.08 7.18 -3.35
C ASP A 67 -8.24 5.81 -2.69
N HIS A 68 -7.58 5.60 -1.54
CA HIS A 68 -7.77 4.39 -0.75
C HIS A 68 -9.18 4.32 -0.14
N ASP A 69 -9.68 3.09 0.04
CA ASP A 69 -10.88 2.83 0.85
C ASP A 69 -10.57 2.99 2.34
N ILE A 70 -10.78 4.21 2.85
CA ILE A 70 -10.58 4.55 4.26
C ILE A 70 -11.49 3.70 5.17
N GLY A 71 -12.70 3.35 4.71
CA GLY A 71 -13.65 2.53 5.46
C GLY A 71 -13.09 1.13 5.72
N GLU A 72 -12.56 0.49 4.68
CA GLU A 72 -11.96 -0.83 4.80
C GLU A 72 -10.65 -0.81 5.60
N ILE A 73 -9.84 0.25 5.47
CA ILE A 73 -8.63 0.43 6.29
C ILE A 73 -9.00 0.51 7.77
N VAL A 74 -9.94 1.39 8.14
CA VAL A 74 -10.37 1.56 9.53
C VAL A 74 -11.00 0.29 10.08
N LYS A 75 -11.83 -0.39 9.28
CA LYS A 75 -12.43 -1.68 9.64
C LYS A 75 -11.36 -2.74 9.91
N SER A 76 -10.37 -2.87 9.02
CA SER A 76 -9.27 -3.83 9.14
C SER A 76 -8.42 -3.58 10.39
N ILE A 77 -8.05 -2.32 10.65
CA ILE A 77 -7.29 -1.95 11.86
C ILE A 77 -8.10 -2.26 13.12
N ASN A 78 -9.39 -1.92 13.16
CA ASN A 78 -10.24 -2.21 14.31
C ASN A 78 -10.36 -3.71 14.58
N ASN A 79 -10.47 -4.53 13.54
CA ASN A 79 -10.49 -5.99 13.69
C ASN A 79 -9.14 -6.50 14.22
N TYR A 80 -8.04 -6.05 13.63
CA TYR A 80 -6.69 -6.37 14.10
C TYR A 80 -6.48 -6.05 15.58
N MET A 81 -6.91 -4.87 16.03
CA MET A 81 -6.80 -4.45 17.42
C MET A 81 -7.68 -5.27 18.38
N ARG A 82 -8.84 -5.75 17.93
CA ARG A 82 -9.70 -6.63 18.75
C ARG A 82 -9.11 -8.03 18.91
N GLU A 83 -8.45 -8.55 17.88
CA GLU A 83 -7.83 -9.89 17.90
C GLU A 83 -6.52 -9.94 18.71
N ARG A 84 -5.84 -8.79 18.88
CA ARG A 84 -4.65 -8.69 19.74
C ARG A 84 -4.93 -8.61 21.24
N ASN A 85 -6.17 -8.31 21.64
CA ASN A 85 -6.58 -8.17 23.05
C ASN A 85 -7.27 -9.45 23.54
#